data_AF-A0A2N2RB47-F1
#
_entry.id   AF-A0A2N2RB47-F1
#
_cell.length_a   1.000
_cell.length_b   1.000
_cell.length_c   1.000
_cell.angle_alpha   90.00
_cell.angle_beta   90.00
_cell.angle_gamma   90.00
#
_symmetry.space_group_name_H-M   'P 1'
#
loop_
_entity.id
_entity.type
_entity.pdbx_description
1 polymer ?
#
loop_
_entity_poly.entity_id
_entity_poly.type
_entity_poly.pdbx_seq_one_letter_code
_entity_poly.pdbx_strand_id
1 'polypeptide(L)'
;MADNLTLELALLIHDLATNVVDVDKKIAAITKMEGPAGKDGADGAHGKAGERGPKGEPGEQGPQGERGPMPDHKWDGTKLTFQKPDGKWGKAVDLKGKPGTDGGTVIIRSGGSSSGIGTLLPGTSDDPTGIVVFQAGNAVNMPWPAFISSIAGAIDMGVESARRTDFVGDTIIYRGEAAPGSLESNPVWKIKRIEFAPDGDVTEKWAGGTAAFDKVWNDRTTLEYI
;
A
#
# COMPACT_ATOMS: atom_id res chain seq x y z
N MET A 1 -91.41 -24.39 119.53
CA MET A 1 -91.43 -24.06 118.08
C MET A 1 -90.13 -23.41 117.58
N ALA A 2 -89.25 -22.86 118.45
CA ALA A 2 -87.99 -22.24 118.02
C ALA A 2 -86.92 -23.22 117.51
N ASP A 3 -86.89 -24.45 118.05
CA ASP A 3 -85.74 -25.37 117.87
C ASP A 3 -85.63 -26.01 116.47
N ASN A 4 -86.75 -26.12 115.73
CA ASN A 4 -86.73 -26.77 114.41
C ASN A 4 -86.24 -25.83 113.30
N LEU A 5 -86.55 -24.52 113.38
CA LEU A 5 -86.06 -23.52 112.44
C LEU A 5 -84.54 -23.34 112.55
N THR A 6 -83.99 -23.46 113.77
CA THR A 6 -82.55 -23.37 114.00
C THR A 6 -81.78 -24.56 113.42
N LEU A 7 -82.37 -25.77 113.41
CA LEU A 7 -81.73 -26.96 112.86
C LEU A 7 -81.74 -26.95 111.32
N GLU A 8 -82.86 -26.58 110.71
CA GLU A 8 -82.98 -26.42 109.24
C GLU A 8 -81.98 -25.37 108.72
N LEU A 9 -81.90 -24.22 109.40
CA LEU A 9 -80.96 -23.16 109.02
C LEU A 9 -79.50 -23.61 109.19
N ALA A 10 -79.18 -24.36 110.24
CA ALA A 10 -77.84 -24.89 110.46
C ALA A 10 -77.44 -25.93 109.38
N LEU A 11 -78.37 -26.79 108.96
CA LEU A 11 -78.16 -27.75 107.87
C LEU A 11 -77.94 -27.04 106.54
N LEU A 12 -78.75 -26.02 106.23
CA LEU A 12 -78.60 -25.23 105.00
C LEU A 12 -77.26 -24.48 104.97
N ILE A 13 -76.86 -23.88 106.10
CA ILE A 13 -75.57 -23.18 106.22
C ILE A 13 -74.41 -24.17 106.06
N HIS A 14 -74.51 -25.37 106.63
CA HIS A 14 -73.49 -26.40 106.50
C HIS A 14 -73.34 -26.89 105.05
N ASP A 15 -74.45 -27.12 104.35
CA ASP A 15 -74.45 -27.55 102.95
C ASP A 15 -73.89 -26.45 102.03
N LEU A 16 -74.29 -25.19 102.26
CA LEU A 16 -73.75 -24.05 101.51
C LEU A 16 -72.23 -23.91 101.71
N ALA A 17 -71.76 -24.04 102.96
CA ALA A 17 -70.34 -23.97 103.28
C ALA A 17 -69.54 -25.09 102.60
N THR A 18 -70.09 -26.30 102.54
CA THR A 18 -69.46 -27.45 101.89
C THR A 18 -69.35 -27.22 100.38
N ASN A 19 -70.41 -26.71 99.74
CA ASN A 19 -70.41 -26.39 98.32
C ASN A 19 -69.41 -25.28 97.95
N VAL A 20 -69.28 -24.24 98.78
CA VAL A 20 -68.29 -23.16 98.57
C VAL A 20 -66.86 -23.71 98.59
N VAL A 21 -66.53 -24.57 99.56
CA VAL A 21 -65.20 -25.20 99.66
C VAL A 21 -64.88 -26.04 98.42
N ASP A 22 -65.85 -26.78 97.89
CA ASP A 22 -65.66 -27.59 96.68
C ASP A 22 -65.52 -26.74 95.41
N VAL A 23 -66.22 -25.61 95.32
CA VAL A 23 -66.05 -24.65 94.23
C VAL A 23 -64.65 -24.04 94.27
N ASP A 24 -64.15 -23.63 95.43
CA ASP A 24 -62.79 -23.08 95.57
C ASP A 24 -61.73 -24.10 95.17
N LYS A 25 -61.88 -25.37 95.55
CA LYS A 25 -60.98 -26.45 95.10
C LYS A 25 -61.00 -26.62 93.58
N LYS A 26 -62.17 -26.57 92.95
CA LYS A 26 -62.31 -26.68 91.48
C LYS A 26 -61.69 -25.47 90.77
N ILE A 27 -61.89 -24.27 91.29
CA ILE A 27 -61.27 -23.05 90.75
C ILE A 27 -59.75 -23.14 90.84
N ALA A 28 -59.20 -23.52 92.00
CA ALA A 28 -57.77 -23.67 92.19
C ALA A 28 -57.14 -24.73 91.27
N ALA A 29 -57.89 -25.80 90.93
CA ALA A 29 -57.46 -26.82 89.98
C ALA A 29 -57.38 -26.28 88.54
N ILE A 30 -58.33 -25.42 88.14
CA ILE A 30 -58.35 -24.82 86.80
C ILE A 30 -57.21 -23.79 86.65
N THR A 31 -56.92 -23.00 87.69
CA THR A 31 -55.86 -21.97 87.64
C THR A 31 -54.45 -22.56 87.47
N LYS A 32 -54.23 -23.85 87.78
CA LYS A 32 -52.91 -24.50 87.69
C LYS A 32 -52.62 -25.26 86.39
N MET A 33 -53.52 -25.25 85.41
CA MET A 33 -53.25 -25.84 84.10
C MET A 33 -52.52 -24.84 83.18
N GLU A 34 -51.21 -24.67 83.38
CA GLU A 34 -50.37 -24.15 82.28
C GLU A 34 -50.27 -25.22 81.18
N GLY A 35 -50.51 -24.79 79.93
CA GLY A 35 -50.44 -25.69 78.76
C GLY A 35 -49.02 -26.21 78.52
N PRO A 36 -48.86 -27.35 77.81
CA PRO A 36 -47.54 -27.88 77.49
C PRO A 36 -46.72 -26.85 76.69
N ALA A 37 -45.41 -26.79 76.95
CA ALA A 37 -44.50 -25.96 76.17
C ALA A 37 -44.61 -26.29 74.67
N GLY A 38 -44.59 -25.27 73.82
CA GLY A 38 -44.63 -25.47 72.37
C GLY A 38 -43.42 -26.27 71.88
N LYS A 39 -43.64 -27.19 70.95
CA LYS A 39 -42.56 -27.94 70.28
C LYS A 39 -41.57 -26.98 69.60
N ASP A 40 -40.28 -27.32 69.64
CA ASP A 40 -39.24 -26.57 68.94
C ASP A 40 -39.58 -26.44 67.43
N GLY A 41 -39.18 -25.30 66.85
CA GLY A 41 -39.34 -25.06 65.42
C GLY A 41 -38.51 -26.05 64.60
N ALA A 42 -39.05 -26.53 63.48
CA ALA A 42 -38.30 -27.40 62.57
C ALA A 42 -37.08 -26.67 61.99
N ASP A 43 -35.96 -27.39 61.81
CA ASP A 43 -34.76 -26.86 61.17
C ASP A 43 -35.08 -26.27 59.79
N GLY A 44 -34.44 -25.15 59.47
CA GLY A 44 -34.61 -24.49 58.17
C GLY A 44 -34.17 -25.39 57.01
N ALA A 45 -34.95 -25.39 55.92
CA ALA A 45 -34.64 -26.16 54.73
C ALA A 45 -33.26 -25.76 54.16
N HIS A 46 -32.48 -26.76 53.73
CA HIS A 46 -31.18 -26.53 53.09
C HIS A 46 -31.34 -25.67 51.82
N GLY A 47 -30.38 -24.76 51.58
CA GLY A 47 -30.41 -23.88 50.41
C GLY A 47 -30.44 -24.67 49.10
N LYS A 48 -31.13 -24.14 48.08
CA LYS A 48 -31.17 -24.75 46.74
C LYS A 48 -29.76 -24.78 46.13
N ALA A 49 -29.44 -25.85 45.40
CA ALA A 49 -28.20 -25.94 44.63
C ALA A 49 -28.11 -24.77 43.62
N GLY A 50 -26.91 -24.22 43.45
CA GLY A 50 -26.66 -23.12 42.52
C GLY A 50 -27.00 -23.48 41.06
N GLU A 51 -27.39 -22.48 40.27
CA GLU A 51 -27.70 -22.67 38.85
C GLU A 51 -26.46 -23.15 38.06
N ARG A 52 -26.69 -23.98 37.04
CA ARG A 52 -25.62 -24.40 36.13
C ARG A 52 -25.10 -23.18 35.37
N GLY A 53 -23.77 -23.05 35.30
CA GLY A 53 -23.13 -21.97 34.56
C GLY A 53 -23.54 -21.92 33.07
N PRO A 54 -23.39 -20.76 32.42
CA PRO A 54 -23.77 -20.58 31.01
C PRO A 54 -23.00 -21.53 30.09
N LYS A 55 -23.63 -21.94 28.99
CA LYS A 55 -22.96 -22.71 27.94
C LYS A 55 -21.85 -21.86 27.31
N GLY A 56 -20.68 -22.46 27.08
CA GLY A 56 -19.56 -21.77 26.41
C GLY A 56 -19.92 -21.27 25.00
N GLU A 57 -19.21 -20.24 24.56
CA GLU A 57 -19.41 -19.64 23.23
C GLU A 57 -19.08 -20.63 22.09
N PRO A 58 -19.75 -20.52 20.93
CA PRO A 58 -19.36 -21.26 19.73
C PRO A 58 -17.91 -20.96 19.33
N GLY A 59 -17.20 -21.97 18.84
CA GLY A 59 -15.82 -21.78 18.34
C GLY A 59 -15.75 -20.84 17.14
N GLU A 60 -14.57 -20.27 16.92
CA GLU A 60 -14.30 -19.39 15.77
C GLU A 60 -14.52 -20.12 14.43
N GLN A 61 -14.96 -19.37 13.41
CA GLN A 61 -15.05 -19.89 12.05
C GLN A 61 -13.65 -20.25 11.52
N GLY A 62 -13.51 -21.40 10.87
CA GLY A 62 -12.24 -21.83 10.27
C GLY A 62 -11.71 -20.84 9.22
N PRO A 63 -10.40 -20.88 8.91
CA PRO A 63 -9.79 -20.01 7.92
C PRO A 63 -10.41 -20.20 6.53
N GLN A 64 -10.42 -19.14 5.73
CA GLN A 64 -10.81 -19.20 4.32
C GLN A 64 -9.89 -20.17 3.56
N GLY A 65 -10.47 -20.98 2.67
CA GLY A 65 -9.70 -21.91 1.83
C GLY A 65 -8.70 -21.21 0.91
N GLU A 66 -7.63 -21.93 0.54
CA GLU A 66 -6.59 -21.42 -0.34
C GLU A 66 -7.13 -21.09 -1.75
N ARG A 67 -6.50 -20.11 -2.41
CA ARG A 67 -6.80 -19.79 -3.82
C ARG A 67 -6.35 -20.96 -4.71
N GLY A 68 -7.20 -21.38 -5.64
CA GLY A 68 -6.87 -22.44 -6.60
C GLY A 68 -5.67 -22.09 -7.50
N PRO A 69 -5.02 -23.09 -8.11
CA PRO A 69 -3.86 -22.88 -8.97
C PRO A 69 -4.22 -22.03 -10.20
N MET A 70 -3.25 -21.27 -10.70
CA MET A 70 -3.40 -20.54 -11.94
C MET A 70 -3.53 -21.52 -13.12
N PRO A 71 -4.47 -21.31 -14.06
CA PRO A 71 -4.58 -22.19 -15.23
C PRO A 71 -3.35 -22.06 -16.14
N ASP A 72 -2.94 -23.17 -16.74
CA ASP A 72 -1.91 -23.17 -17.78
C ASP A 72 -2.35 -22.32 -18.98
N HIS A 73 -1.38 -21.70 -19.63
CA HIS A 73 -1.61 -20.85 -20.80
C HIS A 73 -0.53 -21.03 -21.85
N LYS A 74 -0.88 -20.75 -23.11
CA LYS A 74 0.07 -20.73 -24.24
C LYS A 74 -0.20 -19.57 -25.19
N TRP A 75 0.86 -19.10 -25.81
CA TRP A 75 0.85 -18.05 -26.83
C TRP A 75 1.09 -18.62 -28.23
N ASP A 76 0.34 -18.14 -29.20
CA ASP A 76 0.57 -18.33 -30.64
C ASP A 76 0.46 -16.96 -31.33
N GLY A 77 1.60 -16.31 -31.54
CA GLY A 77 1.65 -14.90 -31.92
C GLY A 77 0.96 -14.00 -30.88
N THR A 78 -0.08 -13.28 -31.29
CA THR A 78 -0.88 -12.41 -30.41
C THR A 78 -2.05 -13.14 -29.75
N LYS A 79 -2.16 -14.46 -29.94
CA LYS A 79 -3.28 -15.25 -29.45
C LYS A 79 -2.93 -15.94 -28.14
N LEU A 80 -3.76 -15.72 -27.12
CA LEU A 80 -3.66 -16.37 -25.81
C LEU A 80 -4.69 -17.49 -25.70
N THR A 81 -4.27 -18.67 -25.24
CA THR A 81 -5.16 -19.81 -24.95
C THR A 81 -4.93 -20.32 -23.53
N PHE A 82 -6.01 -20.53 -22.77
CA PHE A 82 -5.95 -21.16 -21.44
C PHE A 82 -6.31 -22.65 -21.51
N GLN A 83 -5.67 -23.46 -20.68
CA GLN A 83 -6.07 -24.84 -20.45
C GLN A 83 -7.30 -24.86 -19.53
N LYS A 84 -8.29 -25.65 -19.91
CA LYS A 84 -9.50 -25.86 -19.12
C LYS A 84 -9.25 -26.86 -17.98
N PRO A 85 -10.14 -26.92 -16.97
CA PRO A 85 -10.06 -27.91 -15.91
C PRO A 85 -10.09 -29.37 -16.39
N ASP A 86 -10.58 -29.65 -17.61
CA ASP A 86 -10.58 -30.98 -18.23
C ASP A 86 -9.24 -31.34 -18.92
N GLY A 87 -8.21 -30.49 -18.80
CA GLY A 87 -6.91 -30.64 -19.42
C GLY A 87 -6.88 -30.27 -20.91
N LYS A 88 -8.01 -29.95 -21.54
CA LYS A 88 -8.06 -29.55 -22.95
C LYS A 88 -7.78 -28.06 -23.11
N TRP A 89 -7.17 -27.69 -24.24
CA TRP A 89 -6.97 -26.29 -24.58
C TRP A 89 -8.28 -25.62 -25.00
N GLY A 90 -8.53 -24.42 -24.50
CA GLY A 90 -9.68 -23.60 -24.86
C GLY A 90 -9.58 -22.94 -26.23
N LYS A 91 -10.49 -22.00 -26.49
CA LYS A 91 -10.46 -21.17 -27.71
C LYS A 91 -9.33 -20.15 -27.60
N ALA A 92 -8.53 -20.00 -28.66
CA ALA A 92 -7.52 -18.96 -28.74
C ALA A 92 -8.17 -17.57 -28.88
N VAL A 93 -7.73 -16.61 -28.07
CA VAL A 93 -8.20 -15.23 -28.07
C VAL A 93 -7.09 -14.34 -28.64
N ASP A 94 -7.34 -13.73 -29.79
CA ASP A 94 -6.41 -12.76 -30.38
C ASP A 94 -6.50 -11.44 -29.62
N LEU A 95 -5.39 -11.06 -28.99
CA LEU A 95 -5.27 -9.84 -28.21
C LEU A 95 -4.69 -8.69 -29.05
N LYS A 96 -4.45 -8.92 -30.36
CA LYS A 96 -4.06 -7.85 -31.26
C LYS A 96 -5.23 -6.89 -31.45
N GLY A 97 -5.05 -5.65 -30.99
CA GLY A 97 -5.96 -4.56 -31.32
C GLY A 97 -5.98 -4.31 -32.84
N LYS A 98 -7.01 -3.59 -33.32
CA LYS A 98 -6.95 -3.03 -34.67
C LYS A 98 -5.67 -2.19 -34.79
N PRO A 99 -5.00 -2.16 -35.96
CA PRO A 99 -3.97 -1.16 -36.21
C PRO A 99 -4.49 0.21 -35.81
N GLY A 100 -3.69 1.00 -35.10
CA GLY A 100 -4.03 2.39 -34.83
C GLY A 100 -4.28 3.11 -36.16
N THR A 101 -5.15 4.11 -36.18
CA THR A 101 -5.15 5.07 -37.29
C THR A 101 -3.77 5.71 -37.31
N ASP A 102 -3.11 5.67 -38.47
CA ASP A 102 -1.74 6.16 -38.66
C ASP A 102 -1.49 7.39 -37.79
N GLY A 103 -0.46 7.33 -36.94
CA GLY A 103 0.04 8.47 -36.18
C GLY A 103 0.69 9.46 -37.14
N GLY A 104 -0.12 10.07 -37.99
CA GLY A 104 0.28 11.11 -38.90
C GLY A 104 0.78 12.26 -38.05
N THR A 105 2.10 12.42 -37.98
CA THR A 105 2.67 13.69 -37.56
C THR A 105 2.27 14.71 -38.61
N VAL A 106 1.17 15.42 -38.36
CA VAL A 106 0.71 16.53 -39.19
C VAL A 106 1.63 17.70 -38.91
N ILE A 107 2.59 17.93 -39.79
CA ILE A 107 3.21 19.25 -39.89
C ILE A 107 2.39 20.01 -40.93
N ILE A 108 1.51 20.88 -40.47
CA ILE A 108 0.83 21.86 -41.33
C ILE A 108 1.92 22.81 -41.84
N ARG A 109 2.40 22.60 -43.07
CA ARG A 109 2.95 23.69 -43.86
C ARG A 109 1.93 24.03 -44.93
N SER A 110 1.45 25.26 -44.86
CA SER A 110 0.58 25.85 -45.85
C SER A 110 1.19 25.68 -47.25
N GLY A 111 0.45 25.03 -48.15
CA GLY A 111 0.67 25.11 -49.60
C GLY A 111 1.34 23.90 -50.25
N GLY A 112 0.52 23.00 -50.83
CA GLY A 112 0.88 22.19 -52.00
C GLY A 112 1.50 20.81 -51.74
N SER A 113 0.77 19.75 -52.12
CA SER A 113 1.17 18.33 -52.18
C SER A 113 1.57 17.67 -50.86
N SER A 114 0.76 16.70 -50.45
CA SER A 114 0.96 15.85 -49.26
C SER A 114 2.11 14.85 -49.47
N SER A 115 3.35 15.33 -49.51
CA SER A 115 4.52 14.49 -49.20
C SER A 115 4.65 14.46 -47.68
N GLY A 116 4.01 13.47 -47.04
CA GLY A 116 4.12 13.27 -45.60
C GLY A 116 5.56 12.95 -45.20
N ILE A 117 5.94 13.22 -43.95
CA ILE A 117 7.27 12.89 -43.39
C ILE A 117 7.61 11.40 -43.57
N GLY A 118 6.62 10.53 -43.79
CA GLY A 118 6.80 9.12 -44.22
C GLY A 118 7.65 8.91 -45.46
N THR A 119 7.68 9.87 -46.40
CA THR A 119 8.58 9.82 -47.57
C THR A 119 9.98 10.34 -47.29
N LEU A 120 10.17 10.98 -46.13
CA LEU A 120 11.44 11.55 -45.66
C LEU A 120 12.08 10.69 -44.57
N LEU A 121 11.31 9.79 -43.95
CA LEU A 121 11.80 8.78 -43.03
C LEU A 121 12.74 7.84 -43.80
N PRO A 122 14.04 7.85 -43.49
CA PRO A 122 14.99 7.00 -44.18
C PRO A 122 14.83 5.57 -43.68
N GLY A 123 14.78 4.57 -44.57
CA GLY A 123 14.60 3.15 -44.21
C GLY A 123 13.26 2.55 -44.67
N THR A 124 13.19 1.22 -44.70
CA THR A 124 11.90 0.52 -44.80
C THR A 124 11.13 0.74 -43.48
N SER A 125 9.79 0.65 -43.47
CA SER A 125 8.97 0.99 -42.30
C SER A 125 9.39 0.32 -40.98
N ASP A 126 10.14 -0.77 -41.09
CA ASP A 126 10.56 -1.60 -39.97
C ASP A 126 11.94 -1.21 -39.40
N ASP A 127 12.80 -0.56 -40.18
CA ASP A 127 14.17 -0.20 -39.77
C ASP A 127 14.55 1.21 -40.27
N PRO A 128 14.38 2.26 -39.44
CA PRO A 128 14.79 3.60 -39.84
C PRO A 128 16.31 3.70 -39.93
N THR A 129 16.85 4.28 -41.01
CA THR A 129 18.29 4.49 -41.24
C THR A 129 18.77 5.89 -40.80
N GLY A 130 17.90 6.68 -40.20
CA GLY A 130 18.15 8.05 -39.73
C GLY A 130 16.88 8.73 -39.22
N ILE A 131 16.99 10.02 -38.94
CA ILE A 131 15.94 10.88 -38.39
C ILE A 131 15.74 12.13 -39.28
N VAL A 132 14.52 12.61 -39.40
CA VAL A 132 14.23 13.87 -40.11
C VAL A 132 14.41 15.04 -39.15
N VAL A 133 15.29 15.97 -39.50
CA VAL A 133 15.50 17.24 -38.79
C VAL A 133 15.09 18.42 -39.65
N PHE A 134 14.76 19.55 -39.05
CA PHE A 134 14.45 20.78 -39.79
C PHE A 134 15.62 21.75 -39.73
N GLN A 135 16.23 22.06 -40.89
CA GLN A 135 17.34 23.00 -41.03
C GLN A 135 17.00 24.06 -42.06
N ALA A 136 17.18 25.34 -41.71
CA ALA A 136 16.90 26.47 -42.60
C ALA A 136 15.49 26.41 -43.25
N GLY A 137 14.49 25.95 -42.50
CA GLY A 137 13.13 25.79 -43.01
C GLY A 137 12.91 24.56 -43.89
N ASN A 138 13.90 23.72 -44.17
CA ASN A 138 13.77 22.50 -44.95
C ASN A 138 13.82 21.26 -44.06
N ALA A 139 13.09 20.21 -44.44
CA ALA A 139 13.22 18.90 -43.82
C ALA A 139 14.43 18.19 -44.44
N VAL A 140 15.36 17.76 -43.60
CA VAL A 140 16.61 17.10 -43.99
C VAL A 140 16.67 15.73 -43.33
N ASN A 141 17.07 14.72 -44.09
CA ASN A 141 17.38 13.40 -43.55
C ASN A 141 18.77 13.44 -42.90
N MET A 142 18.82 13.21 -41.58
CA MET A 142 20.05 13.04 -40.82
C MET A 142 20.28 11.54 -40.54
N PRO A 143 21.32 10.92 -41.12
CA PRO A 143 21.67 9.54 -40.82
C PRO A 143 21.93 9.33 -39.32
N TRP A 144 21.59 8.15 -38.78
CA TRP A 144 21.81 7.85 -37.36
C TRP A 144 23.25 8.11 -36.89
N PRO A 145 24.32 7.79 -37.64
CA PRO A 145 25.69 8.13 -37.24
C PRO A 145 25.92 9.64 -37.06
N ALA A 146 25.34 10.48 -37.93
CA ALA A 146 25.44 11.94 -37.84
C ALA A 146 24.63 12.47 -36.65
N PHE A 147 23.44 11.91 -36.41
CA PHE A 147 22.63 12.24 -35.24
C PHE A 147 23.34 11.89 -33.93
N ILE A 148 23.89 10.68 -33.82
CA ILE A 148 24.67 10.28 -32.65
C ILE A 148 25.87 11.19 -32.46
N SER A 149 26.60 11.56 -33.52
CA SER A 149 27.68 12.56 -33.41
C SER A 149 27.20 13.90 -32.86
N SER A 150 26.00 14.35 -33.25
CA SER A 150 25.41 15.62 -32.79
C SER A 150 25.09 15.64 -31.29
N ILE A 151 24.81 14.48 -30.69
CA ILE A 151 24.41 14.34 -29.28
C ILE A 151 25.40 13.53 -28.43
N ALA A 152 26.48 12.98 -29.00
CA ALA A 152 27.47 12.15 -28.30
C ALA A 152 28.12 12.89 -27.12
N GLY A 153 28.15 14.23 -27.15
CA GLY A 153 28.54 15.04 -26.01
C GLY A 153 27.58 14.95 -24.81
N ALA A 154 26.30 14.66 -25.05
CA ALA A 154 25.19 14.75 -24.10
C ALA A 154 24.69 13.40 -23.53
N ILE A 155 24.95 12.26 -24.17
CA ILE A 155 24.39 10.93 -23.76
C ILE A 155 25.33 10.08 -22.91
N ASP A 156 26.57 10.53 -22.69
CA ASP A 156 27.55 9.74 -21.94
C ASP A 156 27.39 9.89 -20.42
N MET A 157 26.35 9.26 -19.87
CA MET A 157 26.14 9.11 -18.42
C MET A 157 26.98 7.97 -17.80
N GLY A 158 27.76 7.23 -18.60
CA GLY A 158 28.52 6.06 -18.16
C GLY A 158 30.00 6.33 -17.85
N VAL A 159 30.56 7.41 -18.38
CA VAL A 159 31.92 7.85 -18.00
C VAL A 159 31.79 8.83 -16.85
N GLU A 160 32.09 8.37 -15.62
CA GLU A 160 32.23 9.21 -14.42
C GLU A 160 33.32 10.27 -14.67
N SER A 161 32.96 11.37 -15.32
CA SER A 161 33.85 12.44 -15.71
C SER A 161 33.16 13.79 -15.53
N ALA A 162 33.90 14.76 -15.00
CA ALA A 162 33.52 16.15 -15.08
C ALA A 162 33.76 16.63 -16.52
N ARG A 163 32.76 17.26 -17.12
CA ARG A 163 32.87 17.88 -18.45
C ARG A 163 32.69 19.38 -18.35
N ARG A 164 33.39 20.09 -19.22
CA ARG A 164 33.22 21.52 -19.44
C ARG A 164 33.16 21.83 -20.91
N THR A 165 32.29 22.77 -21.26
CA THR A 165 32.14 23.29 -22.60
C THR A 165 32.11 24.80 -22.50
N ASP A 166 32.95 25.47 -23.28
CA ASP A 166 32.95 26.92 -23.39
C ASP A 166 32.86 27.33 -24.87
N PHE A 167 31.96 28.26 -25.16
CA PHE A 167 31.73 28.78 -26.51
C PHE A 167 32.36 30.16 -26.59
N VAL A 168 33.28 30.33 -27.55
CA VAL A 168 33.90 31.64 -27.82
C VAL A 168 33.43 32.10 -29.19
N GLY A 169 32.45 33.01 -29.18
CA GLY A 169 31.73 33.41 -30.39
C GLY A 169 30.94 32.24 -30.99
N ASP A 170 30.78 32.26 -32.31
CA ASP A 170 29.98 31.27 -33.05
C ASP A 170 30.81 30.15 -33.70
N THR A 171 32.15 30.26 -33.65
CA THR A 171 33.06 29.42 -34.44
C THR A 171 34.00 28.56 -33.60
N ILE A 172 34.12 28.79 -32.30
CA ILE A 172 35.07 28.06 -31.44
C ILE A 172 34.35 27.46 -30.22
N ILE A 173 34.60 26.17 -29.98
CA ILE A 173 34.19 25.47 -28.77
C ILE A 173 35.42 24.86 -28.09
N TYR A 174 35.61 25.13 -26.81
CA TYR A 174 36.54 24.40 -25.96
C TYR A 174 35.79 23.28 -25.24
N ARG A 175 36.37 22.08 -25.22
CA ARG A 175 35.86 20.95 -24.42
C ARG A 175 36.93 20.42 -23.50
N GLY A 176 36.60 20.34 -22.21
CA GLY A 176 37.44 19.81 -21.16
C GLY A 176 36.79 18.58 -20.53
N GLU A 177 37.62 17.60 -20.20
CA GLU A 177 37.22 16.41 -19.44
C GLU A 177 38.23 16.15 -18.33
N ALA A 178 37.74 15.82 -17.13
CA ALA A 178 38.54 15.48 -15.96
C ALA A 178 37.77 14.51 -15.05
N ALA A 179 38.38 14.03 -13.97
CA ALA A 179 37.68 13.24 -12.96
C ALA A 179 36.58 14.09 -12.25
N PRO A 180 35.48 13.49 -11.78
CA PRO A 180 34.47 14.20 -10.99
C PRO A 180 35.08 14.88 -9.77
N GLY A 181 34.63 16.10 -9.46
CA GLY A 181 35.18 16.91 -8.36
C GLY A 181 36.49 17.65 -8.68
N SER A 182 37.03 17.51 -9.88
CA SER A 182 38.21 18.28 -10.32
C SER A 182 37.94 19.79 -10.33
N LEU A 183 38.84 20.56 -9.72
CA LEU A 183 38.81 22.02 -9.78
C LEU A 183 39.31 22.51 -11.14
N GLU A 184 38.71 23.59 -11.64
CA GLU A 184 39.06 24.19 -12.93
C GLU A 184 40.46 24.84 -12.94
N SER A 185 41.00 25.13 -11.76
CA SER A 185 42.35 25.64 -11.54
C SER A 185 43.43 24.55 -11.47
N ASN A 186 43.06 23.28 -11.44
CA ASN A 186 44.03 22.19 -11.31
C ASN A 186 44.46 21.65 -12.69
N PRO A 187 45.72 21.23 -12.88
CA PRO A 187 46.23 20.67 -14.14
C PRO A 187 45.83 19.19 -14.27
N VAL A 188 44.54 18.92 -14.29
CA VAL A 188 43.97 17.55 -14.33
C VAL A 188 42.97 17.38 -15.48
N TRP A 189 42.90 18.36 -16.37
CA TRP A 189 42.00 18.34 -17.52
C TRP A 189 42.76 17.91 -18.76
N LYS A 190 42.13 17.10 -19.60
CA LYS A 190 42.47 17.05 -21.03
C LYS A 190 41.53 18.02 -21.75
N ILE A 191 42.07 18.82 -22.67
CA ILE A 191 41.30 19.89 -23.31
C ILE A 191 41.50 19.80 -24.83
N LYS A 192 40.40 19.91 -25.58
CA LYS A 192 40.43 20.06 -27.04
C LYS A 192 39.67 21.31 -27.47
N ARG A 193 40.11 21.90 -28.58
CA ARG A 193 39.44 22.99 -29.29
C ARG A 193 38.78 22.42 -30.54
N ILE A 194 37.52 22.77 -30.73
CA ILE A 194 36.74 22.46 -31.92
C ILE A 194 36.48 23.78 -32.63
N GLU A 195 36.85 23.87 -33.89
CA GLU A 195 36.73 25.09 -34.70
C GLU A 195 35.90 24.80 -35.95
N PHE A 196 34.88 25.63 -36.16
CA PHE A 196 33.96 25.56 -37.30
C PHE A 196 34.40 26.58 -38.35
N ALA A 197 34.94 26.09 -39.46
CA ALA A 197 35.38 26.92 -40.56
C ALA A 197 34.18 27.33 -41.46
N PRO A 198 34.24 28.48 -42.16
CA PRO A 198 33.14 28.96 -43.00
C PRO A 198 32.80 28.07 -44.20
N ASP A 199 33.71 27.19 -44.60
CA ASP A 199 33.53 26.17 -45.63
C ASP A 199 32.73 24.96 -45.15
N GLY A 200 32.37 24.92 -43.86
CA GLY A 200 31.64 23.83 -43.23
C GLY A 200 32.55 22.76 -42.60
N ASP A 201 33.87 22.92 -42.69
CA ASP A 201 34.80 22.00 -42.07
C ASP A 201 34.85 22.19 -40.55
N VAL A 202 34.98 21.08 -39.83
CA VAL A 202 35.13 21.08 -38.37
C VAL A 202 36.49 20.50 -38.04
N THR A 203 37.34 21.30 -37.41
CA THR A 203 38.67 20.85 -36.98
C THR A 203 38.72 20.66 -35.48
N GLU A 204 39.28 19.53 -35.04
CA GLU A 204 39.54 19.25 -33.64
C GLU A 204 41.04 19.22 -33.38
N LYS A 205 41.50 19.99 -32.39
CA LYS A 205 42.91 20.04 -31.97
C LYS A 205 43.03 19.84 -30.48
N TRP A 206 44.04 19.09 -30.06
CA TRP A 206 44.30 18.86 -28.64
C TRP A 206 45.20 19.95 -28.07
N ALA A 207 44.95 20.34 -26.82
CA ALA A 207 45.84 21.24 -26.11
C ALA A 207 47.23 20.59 -25.96
N GLY A 208 48.26 21.23 -26.50
CA GLY A 208 49.62 20.69 -26.58
C GLY A 208 49.73 19.41 -27.42
N GLY A 209 48.80 19.16 -28.34
CA GLY A 209 48.81 18.00 -29.24
C GLY A 209 48.60 16.63 -28.55
N THR A 210 48.16 16.61 -27.29
CA THR A 210 48.01 15.37 -26.51
C THR A 210 46.67 15.33 -25.76
N ALA A 211 46.16 14.12 -25.52
CA ALA A 211 44.97 13.89 -24.71
C ALA A 211 45.30 13.67 -23.22
N ALA A 212 46.42 14.22 -22.74
CA ALA A 212 46.88 14.07 -21.36
C ALA A 212 46.03 14.90 -20.38
N PHE A 213 45.86 14.39 -19.15
CA PHE A 213 45.17 15.07 -18.06
C PHE A 213 46.15 15.93 -17.25
N ASP A 214 46.70 16.95 -17.89
CA ASP A 214 47.77 17.81 -17.38
C ASP A 214 47.51 19.30 -17.65
N LYS A 215 46.32 19.65 -18.16
CA LYS A 215 45.93 21.02 -18.50
C LYS A 215 45.00 21.61 -17.45
N VAL A 216 45.01 22.94 -17.35
CA VAL A 216 44.15 23.73 -16.46
C VAL A 216 42.99 24.29 -17.28
N TRP A 217 41.74 24.05 -16.86
CA TRP A 217 40.56 24.52 -17.59
C TRP A 217 40.47 26.05 -17.63
N ASN A 218 40.82 26.74 -16.55
CA ASN A 218 40.81 28.20 -16.52
C ASN A 218 41.69 28.83 -17.61
N ASP A 219 42.76 28.14 -18.03
CA ASP A 219 43.74 28.63 -19.00
C ASP A 219 43.41 28.22 -20.44
N ARG A 220 42.27 27.57 -20.69
CA ARG A 220 41.86 26.99 -22.00
C ARG A 220 42.04 27.93 -23.21
N THR A 221 41.84 29.24 -23.04
CA THR A 221 41.99 30.19 -24.16
C THR A 221 43.43 30.52 -24.50
N THR A 222 44.36 30.26 -23.57
CA THR A 222 45.80 30.58 -23.69
C THR A 222 46.66 29.36 -24.02
N LEU A 223 46.08 28.16 -24.04
CA LEU A 223 46.81 26.94 -24.40
C LEU A 223 47.10 26.90 -25.90
N GLU A 224 48.18 26.22 -26.27
CA GLU A 224 48.50 25.94 -27.66
C GLU A 224 47.69 24.75 -28.16
N TYR A 225 47.13 24.85 -29.37
CA TYR A 225 46.29 23.81 -29.97
C TYR A 225 46.87 23.38 -31.31
N ILE A 226 47.34 22.14 -31.35
CA ILE A 226 48.03 21.53 -32.49
C ILE A 226 47.23 20.32 -32.96
#